data_AF-A0A7Y4VSL4-F1
#
_entry.id   AF-A0A7Y4VSL4-F1
#
_cell.length_a   1.000
_cell.length_b   1.000
_cell.length_c   1.000
_cell.angle_alpha   90.00
_cell.angle_beta   90.00
_cell.angle_gamma   90.00
#
_symmetry.space_group_name_H-M   'P 1'
#
loop_
_entity.id
_entity.type
_entity.pdbx_description
1 polymer ?
#
loop_
_entity_poly.entity_id
_entity_poly.type
_entity_poly.pdbx_seq_one_letter_code
_entity_poly.pdbx_strand_id
1 'polypeptide(L)'
;MSKLTTEKYLVRALLDDGVMSKSLFEDELQDQINEFLKSKKEDQDDFFFAITERDNQVAMLLIDGDDKVHVNEEARAVLKTFWQKLVYEHNMLILIPQMVDELSEGYYFVTGVKAQKDSAD
;
A
#
# COMPACT_ATOMS: atom_id res chain seq x y z
N MET A 1 -18.74 2.93 7.11
CA MET A 1 -17.75 2.82 8.21
C MET A 1 -17.37 4.22 8.68
N SER A 2 -16.86 4.38 9.90
CA SER A 2 -16.37 5.69 10.37
C SER A 2 -14.90 5.84 10.01
N LYS A 3 -14.49 7.02 9.52
CA LYS A 3 -13.09 7.36 9.19
C LYS A 3 -12.12 7.04 10.34
N LEU A 4 -12.55 7.31 11.58
CA LEU A 4 -11.76 7.07 12.80
C LEU A 4 -11.51 5.57 13.04
N THR A 5 -12.44 4.71 12.62
CA THR A 5 -12.27 3.26 12.68
C THR A 5 -11.27 2.80 11.62
N THR A 6 -11.43 3.24 10.37
CA THR A 6 -10.51 2.91 9.27
C THR A 6 -9.08 3.34 9.58
N GLU A 7 -8.88 4.57 10.07
CA GLU A 7 -7.56 5.08 10.49
C GLU A 7 -6.89 4.15 11.53
N LYS A 8 -7.64 3.76 12.57
CA LYS A 8 -7.14 2.86 13.60
C LYS A 8 -6.64 1.52 13.03
N TYR A 9 -7.37 0.94 12.09
CA TYR A 9 -6.98 -0.35 11.50
C TYR A 9 -5.80 -0.21 10.53
N LEU A 10 -5.72 0.90 9.79
CA LEU A 10 -4.57 1.22 8.97
C LEU A 10 -3.31 1.41 9.81
N VAL A 11 -3.36 2.20 10.89
CA VAL A 11 -2.23 2.39 11.81
C VAL A 11 -1.79 1.04 12.37
N ARG A 12 -2.74 0.23 12.85
CA ARG A 12 -2.43 -1.10 13.38
C ARG A 12 -1.74 -1.99 12.34
N ALA A 13 -2.22 -2.00 11.10
CA ALA A 13 -1.69 -2.87 10.05
C ALA A 13 -0.34 -2.38 9.49
N LEU A 14 -0.17 -1.08 9.30
CA LEU A 14 0.97 -0.52 8.57
C LEU A 14 2.11 -0.11 9.51
N LEU A 15 1.79 0.50 10.65
CA LEU A 15 2.79 0.99 11.61
C LEU A 15 3.08 -0.03 12.72
N ASP A 16 2.05 -0.67 13.29
CA ASP A 16 2.20 -1.56 14.46
C ASP A 16 2.41 -3.04 14.11
N ASP A 17 2.78 -3.34 12.86
CA ASP A 17 3.01 -4.70 12.35
C ASP A 17 1.81 -5.66 12.51
N GLY A 18 0.58 -5.13 12.55
CA GLY A 18 -0.64 -5.90 12.63
C GLY A 18 -0.86 -6.85 11.45
N VAL A 19 -1.58 -7.93 11.69
CA VAL A 19 -1.91 -8.93 10.67
C VAL A 19 -2.92 -8.37 9.67
N MET A 20 -2.64 -8.56 8.39
CA MET A 20 -3.50 -8.21 7.26
C MET A 20 -4.25 -9.45 6.75
N SER A 21 -5.42 -9.21 6.14
CA SER A 21 -6.34 -10.27 5.74
C SER A 21 -6.00 -10.78 4.34
N LYS A 22 -5.66 -12.07 4.24
CA LYS A 22 -5.44 -12.73 2.94
C LYS A 22 -6.74 -12.88 2.16
N SER A 23 -7.85 -13.19 2.83
CA SER A 23 -9.16 -13.31 2.15
C SER A 23 -9.58 -11.97 1.55
N LEU A 24 -9.38 -10.87 2.28
CA LEU A 24 -9.69 -9.54 1.75
C LEU A 24 -8.82 -9.20 0.52
N PHE A 25 -7.55 -9.60 0.53
CA PHE A 25 -6.69 -9.47 -0.65
C PHE A 25 -7.25 -10.26 -1.84
N GLU A 26 -7.63 -11.52 -1.63
CA GLU A 26 -8.17 -12.41 -2.67
C GLU A 26 -9.47 -11.85 -3.26
N ASP A 27 -10.33 -11.28 -2.42
CA ASP A 27 -11.64 -10.74 -2.81
C ASP A 27 -11.56 -9.39 -3.54
N GLU A 28 -10.62 -8.51 -3.18
CA GLU A 28 -10.62 -7.10 -3.64
C GLU A 28 -9.44 -6.73 -4.54
N LEU A 29 -8.24 -7.27 -4.29
CA LEU A 29 -7.02 -6.79 -4.93
C LEU A 29 -6.45 -7.78 -5.95
N GLN A 30 -6.70 -9.08 -5.79
CA GLN A 30 -6.10 -10.11 -6.64
C GLN A 30 -6.45 -9.94 -8.13
N ASP A 31 -7.72 -9.65 -8.43
CA ASP A 31 -8.18 -9.49 -9.82
C ASP A 31 -7.69 -8.17 -10.45
N GLN A 32 -7.25 -7.20 -9.63
CA GLN A 32 -6.77 -5.89 -10.07
C GLN A 32 -5.27 -5.87 -10.40
N ILE A 33 -4.52 -6.93 -10.10
CA ILE A 33 -3.05 -6.99 -10.27
C ILE A 33 -2.63 -6.59 -11.69
N ASN A 34 -3.33 -7.08 -12.72
CA ASN A 34 -2.96 -6.79 -14.11
C ASN A 34 -3.14 -5.31 -14.46
N GLU A 35 -4.20 -4.67 -13.97
CA GLU A 35 -4.46 -3.25 -14.20
C GLU A 35 -3.45 -2.38 -13.44
N PHE A 36 -3.12 -2.75 -12.20
CA PHE A 36 -2.09 -2.06 -11.41
C PHE A 36 -0.70 -2.19 -12.01
N LEU A 37 -0.35 -3.37 -12.54
CA LEU A 37 0.92 -3.60 -13.23
C LEU A 37 1.01 -2.78 -14.52
N LYS A 38 -0.11 -2.61 -15.22
CA LYS A 38 -0.20 -1.72 -16.40
C LYS A 38 -0.01 -0.26 -15.99
N SER A 39 -0.73 0.22 -14.97
CA SER A 39 -0.59 1.59 -14.44
C SER A 39 0.86 1.90 -14.02
N LYS A 40 1.51 1.02 -13.24
CA LYS A 40 2.93 1.16 -12.88
C LYS A 40 3.84 1.37 -14.10
N LYS A 41 3.60 0.62 -15.19
CA LYS A 41 4.38 0.72 -16.42
C LYS A 41 4.10 2.01 -17.20
N GLU A 42 2.85 2.42 -17.26
CA GLU A 42 2.43 3.64 -17.95
C GLU A 42 3.01 4.89 -17.26
N ASP A 43 2.99 4.91 -15.91
CA ASP A 43 3.49 6.03 -15.11
C ASP A 43 5.01 5.98 -14.85
N GLN A 44 5.66 4.89 -15.28
CA GLN A 44 7.09 4.61 -15.08
C GLN A 44 7.48 4.68 -13.59
N ASP A 45 6.67 4.07 -12.73
CA ASP A 45 6.94 3.99 -11.31
C ASP A 45 7.87 2.83 -10.99
N ASP A 46 8.76 3.03 -10.02
CA ASP A 46 9.67 1.98 -9.56
C ASP A 46 8.91 0.97 -8.68
N PHE A 47 7.98 1.44 -7.86
CA PHE A 47 7.10 0.61 -7.06
C PHE A 47 5.65 1.09 -7.19
N PHE A 48 4.71 0.18 -7.02
CA PHE A 48 3.29 0.51 -6.95
C PHE A 48 2.68 -0.23 -5.78
N PHE A 49 1.85 0.42 -4.96
CA PHE A 49 1.09 -0.31 -3.95
C PHE A 49 -0.36 0.14 -3.86
N ALA A 50 -1.19 -0.82 -3.48
CA ALA A 50 -2.60 -0.63 -3.24
C ALA A 50 -2.97 -1.11 -1.83
N ILE A 51 -3.89 -0.40 -1.18
CA ILE A 51 -4.41 -0.73 0.15
C ILE A 51 -5.94 -0.68 0.09
N THR A 52 -6.56 -1.67 0.71
CA THR A 52 -8.00 -1.72 0.94
C THR A 52 -8.32 -2.02 2.39
N GLU A 53 -9.46 -1.55 2.87
CA GLU A 53 -10.00 -1.82 4.19
C GLU A 53 -11.48 -2.17 4.07
N ARG A 54 -11.87 -3.32 4.62
CA ARG A 54 -13.28 -3.71 4.73
C ARG A 54 -13.48 -4.52 6.00
N ASP A 55 -14.60 -4.29 6.67
CA ASP A 55 -14.97 -5.00 7.89
C ASP A 55 -13.87 -5.03 8.95
N ASN A 56 -13.14 -3.92 9.08
CA ASN A 56 -12.01 -3.75 10.00
C ASN A 56 -10.79 -4.60 9.68
N GLN A 57 -10.71 -5.14 8.46
CA GLN A 57 -9.58 -5.87 7.95
C GLN A 57 -8.86 -5.02 6.91
N VAL A 58 -7.54 -5.07 6.90
CA VAL A 58 -6.70 -4.39 5.91
C VAL A 58 -6.05 -5.43 5.02
N ALA A 59 -5.96 -5.14 3.73
CA ALA A 59 -5.14 -5.88 2.78
C ALA A 59 -4.24 -4.93 2.01
N MET A 60 -3.05 -5.40 1.67
CA MET A 60 -2.05 -4.63 0.95
C MET A 60 -1.49 -5.45 -0.21
N LEU A 61 -1.28 -4.77 -1.32
CA LEU A 61 -0.60 -5.27 -2.50
C LEU A 61 0.57 -4.34 -2.81
N LEU A 62 1.73 -4.90 -3.14
CA LEU A 62 2.88 -4.16 -3.65
C LEU A 62 3.39 -4.84 -4.92
N ILE A 63 3.70 -4.06 -5.94
CA ILE A 63 4.41 -4.47 -7.14
C ILE A 63 5.78 -3.79 -7.09
N ASP A 64 6.85 -4.57 -7.04
CA ASP A 64 8.22 -4.05 -6.93
C ASP A 64 8.82 -3.63 -8.28
N GLY A 65 10.08 -3.17 -8.25
CA GLY A 65 10.82 -2.74 -9.44
C GLY A 65 11.00 -3.84 -10.49
N ASP A 66 11.01 -5.11 -10.09
CA ASP A 66 11.14 -6.27 -10.97
C ASP A 66 9.77 -6.81 -11.42
N ASP A 67 8.70 -6.04 -11.23
CA ASP A 67 7.30 -6.42 -11.46
C ASP A 67 6.85 -7.63 -10.62
N LYS A 68 7.55 -7.94 -9.53
CA LYS A 68 7.16 -8.99 -8.61
C LYS A 68 6.06 -8.48 -7.68
N VAL A 69 5.03 -9.32 -7.53
CA VAL A 69 3.88 -9.05 -6.68
C VAL A 69 4.16 -9.58 -5.28
N HIS A 70 3.95 -8.72 -4.27
CA HIS A 70 4.01 -9.04 -2.86
C HIS A 70 2.68 -8.71 -2.20
N VAL A 71 2.32 -9.48 -1.18
CA VAL A 71 1.01 -9.40 -0.53
C VAL A 71 1.18 -9.21 0.97
N ASN A 72 0.34 -8.35 1.54
CA ASN A 72 0.19 -8.15 2.99
C ASN A 72 1.54 -7.92 3.71
N GLU A 73 1.91 -8.77 4.67
CA GLU A 73 3.12 -8.60 5.46
C GLU A 73 4.39 -8.63 4.61
N GLU A 74 4.40 -9.40 3.52
CA GLU A 74 5.51 -9.41 2.58
C GLU A 74 5.62 -8.05 1.87
N ALA A 75 4.49 -7.51 1.39
CA ALA A 75 4.43 -6.18 0.80
C ALA A 75 4.92 -5.10 1.78
N ARG A 76 4.45 -5.13 3.03
CA ARG A 76 4.89 -4.22 4.09
C ARG A 76 6.39 -4.33 4.34
N ALA A 77 6.94 -5.55 4.39
CA ALA A 77 8.37 -5.78 4.62
C ALA A 77 9.24 -5.26 3.48
N VAL A 78 8.84 -5.49 2.22
CA VAL A 78 9.55 -4.96 1.05
C VAL A 78 9.50 -3.43 1.04
N LEU A 79 8.34 -2.82 1.30
CA LEU A 79 8.20 -1.37 1.33
C LEU A 79 9.00 -0.72 2.48
N LYS A 80 9.02 -1.34 3.68
CA LYS A 80 9.87 -0.92 4.81
C LYS A 80 11.36 -0.99 4.46
N THR A 81 11.76 -2.02 3.71
CA THR A 81 13.15 -2.20 3.27
C THR A 81 13.53 -1.14 2.24
N PHE A 82 12.66 -0.90 1.25
CA PHE A 82 12.88 0.08 0.20
C PHE A 82 13.03 1.50 0.74
N TRP A 83 12.10 1.96 1.57
CA TRP A 83 12.17 3.31 2.13
C TRP A 83 13.17 3.46 3.27
N GLN A 84 13.67 2.36 3.84
CA GLN A 84 14.32 2.37 5.15
C GLN A 84 13.32 2.73 6.26
N LYS A 85 13.43 2.06 7.40
CA LYS A 85 12.39 2.06 8.45
C LYS A 85 11.90 3.46 8.87
N LEU A 86 12.81 4.42 9.08
CA LEU A 86 12.45 5.77 9.54
C LEU A 86 11.64 6.56 8.51
N VAL A 87 11.96 6.41 7.22
CA VAL A 87 11.23 7.09 6.14
C VAL A 87 9.88 6.40 5.91
N TYR A 88 9.82 5.08 6.06
CA TYR A 88 8.55 4.35 5.99
C TYR A 88 7.54 4.88 7.02
N GLU A 89 7.93 4.98 8.30
CA GLU A 89 7.03 5.48 9.35
C GLU A 89 6.56 6.89 9.05
N HIS A 90 7.47 7.78 8.63
CA HIS A 90 7.13 9.15 8.25
C HIS A 90 6.16 9.21 7.06
N ASN A 91 6.41 8.43 6.01
CA ASN A 91 5.55 8.38 4.83
C ASN A 91 4.17 7.84 5.18
N MET A 92 4.07 6.80 6.01
CA MET A 92 2.78 6.26 6.43
C MET A 92 1.98 7.28 7.26
N LEU A 93 2.61 8.07 8.12
CA LEU A 93 1.92 9.14 8.86
C LEU A 93 1.32 10.22 7.94
N ILE A 94 1.93 10.45 6.77
CA ILE A 94 1.42 11.39 5.77
C ILE A 94 0.32 10.75 4.91
N LEU A 95 0.49 9.49 4.52
CA LEU A 95 -0.38 8.80 3.57
C LEU A 95 -1.64 8.24 4.24
N ILE A 96 -1.60 7.80 5.49
CA ILE A 96 -2.76 7.20 6.18
C ILE A 96 -3.99 8.13 6.17
N PRO A 97 -3.90 9.44 6.44
CA PRO A 97 -5.05 10.33 6.30
C PRO A 97 -5.68 10.32 4.89
N GLN A 98 -4.86 10.24 3.84
CA GLN A 98 -5.34 10.16 2.46
C GLN A 98 -6.01 8.81 2.18
N MET A 99 -5.41 7.71 2.66
CA MET A 99 -6.00 6.38 2.59
C MET A 99 -7.39 6.37 3.26
N VAL A 100 -7.53 7.00 4.43
CA VAL A 100 -8.81 7.07 5.16
C VAL A 100 -9.87 7.80 4.34
N ASP A 101 -9.52 8.90 3.69
CA ASP A 101 -10.44 9.64 2.85
C ASP A 101 -10.93 8.79 1.68
N GLU A 102 -10.02 8.18 0.92
CA GLU A 102 -10.35 7.35 -0.25
C GLU A 102 -11.15 6.09 0.12
N LEU A 103 -10.71 5.36 1.16
CA LEU A 103 -11.38 4.14 1.63
C LEU A 103 -12.78 4.43 2.18
N SER A 104 -12.98 5.61 2.78
CA SER A 104 -14.31 6.00 3.28
C SER A 104 -15.33 6.25 2.17
N GLU A 105 -14.86 6.54 0.95
CA GLU A 105 -15.67 6.72 -0.25
C GLU A 105 -15.85 5.40 -1.03
N GLY A 106 -15.22 4.31 -0.57
CA GLY A 106 -15.32 2.98 -1.18
C GLY A 106 -14.31 2.75 -2.31
N TYR A 107 -13.30 3.60 -2.44
CA TYR A 107 -12.18 3.40 -3.36
C TYR A 107 -11.06 2.56 -2.74
N TYR A 108 -10.13 2.08 -3.57
CA TYR A 108 -8.84 1.60 -3.10
C TYR A 108 -7.88 2.76 -3.01
N PHE A 109 -7.05 2.76 -1.98
CA PHE A 109 -5.88 3.64 -2.01
C PHE A 109 -4.84 3.04 -2.93
N VAL A 110 -4.42 3.78 -3.94
CA VAL A 110 -3.41 3.35 -4.92
C VAL A 110 -2.35 4.43 -5.08
N THR A 111 -1.09 4.04 -5.09
CA THR A 111 0.00 5.01 -5.30
C THR A 111 1.22 4.38 -5.95
N GLY A 112 1.75 5.11 -6.92
CA GLY A 112 3.06 4.88 -7.52
C GLY A 112 4.16 5.57 -6.72
N VAL A 113 5.32 4.91 -6.61
CA VAL A 113 6.48 5.43 -5.90
C VAL A 113 7.67 5.39 -6.83
N LYS A 114 8.30 6.56 -7.00
CA LYS A 114 9.56 6.69 -7.72
C LYS A 114 10.71 6.71 -6.73
N ALA A 115 11.71 5.87 -6.97
CA ALA A 115 13.00 5.97 -6.34
C ALA A 115 13.61 7.30 -6.79
N GLN A 116 13.92 8.17 -5.83
CA GLN A 116 14.71 9.36 -6.14
C GLN A 116 16.09 8.84 -6.58
N LYS A 117 16.37 8.90 -7.88
CA LYS A 117 17.73 8.74 -8.38
C LYS A 117 18.48 9.94 -7.83
N ASP A 118 19.39 9.72 -6.89
CA ASP A 118 20.42 10.70 -6.61
C ASP A 118 21.12 10.97 -7.95
N SER A 119 20.90 12.17 -8.48
CA SER A 119 21.69 12.71 -9.58
C SER A 119 23.09 12.89 -9.02
N ALA A 120 23.92 11.85 -9.13
CA ALA A 120 25.36 11.99 -8.99
C ALA A 120 25.87 12.71 -10.25
N ASP A 121 25.90 14.05 -10.17
CA ASP A 121 26.80 14.90 -10.97
C ASP A 121 28.19 14.93 -10.32
#